data_AF-A0A959YTW4-F1
#
_entry.id   AF-A0A959YTW4-F1
#
_cell.length_a   1.000
_cell.length_b   1.000
_cell.length_c   1.000
_cell.angle_alpha   90.00
_cell.angle_beta   90.00
_cell.angle_gamma   90.00
#
_symmetry.space_group_name_H-M   'P 1'
#
loop_
_entity.id
_entity.type
_entity.pdbx_description
1 polymer ?
#
loop_
_entity_poly.entity_id
_entity_poly.type
_entity_poly.pdbx_seq_one_letter_code
_entity_poly.pdbx_strand_id
1 'polypeptide(L)'
;MIKEPIKEYGADYLFDKLKENELKFEWFSAKFNLDLIIDKKKNSFRGQLRMRKDSAIWVSFSPALGIEMARLLITEDSVKFINRINKTYFAGDYRVVNNF
;
A
#
# COMPACT_ATOMS: atom_id res chain seq x y z
N MET A 1 -13.25 -30.42 -28.18
CA MET A 1 -12.90 -30.65 -26.77
C MET A 1 -13.93 -29.96 -25.91
N ILE A 2 -14.70 -30.72 -25.13
CA ILE A 2 -15.67 -30.17 -24.17
C ILE A 2 -14.86 -29.76 -22.94
N LYS A 3 -14.83 -28.48 -22.60
CA LYS A 3 -14.19 -28.01 -21.36
C LYS A 3 -15.10 -28.40 -20.20
N GLU A 4 -14.54 -28.99 -19.14
CA GLU A 4 -15.28 -29.26 -17.92
C GLU A 4 -15.90 -27.97 -17.37
N PRO A 5 -17.12 -28.02 -16.82
CA PRO A 5 -17.75 -26.85 -16.21
C PRO A 5 -16.86 -26.34 -15.06
N ILE A 6 -16.77 -25.01 -14.96
CA ILE A 6 -15.99 -24.35 -13.90
C ILE A 6 -16.61 -24.77 -12.56
N LYS A 7 -15.83 -25.42 -11.70
CA LYS A 7 -16.24 -25.71 -10.34
C LYS A 7 -16.50 -24.39 -9.62
N GLU A 8 -17.74 -24.16 -9.20
CA GLU A 8 -18.06 -23.05 -8.31
C GLU A 8 -17.48 -23.35 -6.93
N TYR A 9 -16.53 -22.52 -6.52
CA TYR A 9 -15.95 -22.57 -5.19
C TYR A 9 -16.50 -21.41 -4.37
N GLY A 10 -16.93 -21.71 -3.14
CA GLY A 10 -17.40 -20.69 -2.19
C GLY A 10 -16.27 -19.80 -1.66
N ALA A 11 -16.64 -18.77 -0.91
CA ALA A 11 -15.71 -17.82 -0.31
C ALA A 11 -14.65 -18.51 0.58
N ASP A 12 -15.03 -19.58 1.29
CA ASP A 12 -14.13 -20.32 2.18
C ASP A 12 -12.96 -20.96 1.41
N TYR A 13 -13.26 -21.62 0.29
CA TYR A 13 -12.23 -22.22 -0.56
C TYR A 13 -11.28 -21.15 -1.12
N LEU A 14 -11.81 -20.00 -1.55
CA LEU A 14 -10.97 -18.90 -2.03
C LEU A 14 -10.06 -18.39 -0.92
N PHE A 15 -10.59 -18.25 0.30
CA PHE A 15 -9.82 -17.80 1.46
C PHE A 15 -8.70 -18.79 1.84
N ASP A 16 -8.98 -20.09 1.81
CA ASP A 16 -7.97 -21.13 2.04
C ASP A 16 -6.87 -21.05 0.98
N LYS A 17 -7.23 -20.90 -0.30
CA LYS A 17 -6.24 -20.74 -1.38
C LYS A 17 -5.43 -19.46 -1.25
N LEU A 18 -6.02 -18.36 -0.79
CA LEU A 18 -5.29 -17.12 -0.50
C LEU A 18 -4.29 -17.31 0.64
N LYS A 19 -4.67 -18.02 1.72
CA LYS A 19 -3.77 -18.34 2.83
C LYS A 19 -2.64 -19.26 2.42
N GLU A 20 -2.93 -20.31 1.67
CA GLU A 20 -1.94 -21.26 1.15
C GLU A 20 -0.87 -20.55 0.30
N ASN A 21 -1.28 -19.52 -0.45
CA ASN A 21 -0.41 -18.77 -1.36
C ASN A 21 0.01 -17.39 -0.80
N GLU A 22 -0.14 -17.18 0.50
CA GLU A 22 0.25 -15.93 1.15
C GLU A 22 1.75 -15.69 0.97
N LEU A 23 2.12 -14.46 0.58
CA LEU A 23 3.52 -14.07 0.45
C LEU A 23 4.22 -14.10 1.81
N LYS A 24 5.17 -15.01 1.99
CA LYS A 24 6.05 -15.06 3.17
C LYS A 24 7.31 -14.23 2.92
N PHE A 25 7.55 -13.23 3.76
CA PHE A 25 8.72 -12.36 3.67
C PHE A 25 9.13 -11.83 5.05
N GLU A 26 10.43 -11.60 5.22
CA GLU A 26 10.96 -10.76 6.32
C GLU A 26 11.14 -9.32 5.85
N TRP A 27 11.68 -9.17 4.65
CA TRP A 27 11.84 -7.89 3.96
C TRP A 27 11.18 -7.96 2.59
N PHE A 28 10.44 -6.92 2.25
CA PHE A 28 9.76 -6.82 0.97
C PHE A 28 9.99 -5.44 0.36
N SER A 29 10.14 -5.39 -0.96
CA SER A 29 10.24 -4.15 -1.71
C SER A 29 9.50 -4.29 -3.03
N ALA A 30 8.65 -3.31 -3.34
CA ALA A 30 7.90 -3.25 -4.58
C ALA A 30 7.86 -1.83 -5.14
N LYS A 31 7.80 -1.72 -6.48
CA LYS A 31 7.41 -0.48 -7.16
C LYS A 31 5.97 -0.63 -7.60
N PHE A 32 5.19 0.45 -7.48
CA PHE A 32 3.79 0.45 -7.87
C PHE A 32 3.43 1.72 -8.64
N ASN A 33 2.39 1.63 -9.46
CA ASN A 33 1.70 2.79 -10.05
C ASN A 33 0.39 2.98 -9.29
N LEU A 34 0.06 4.21 -8.94
CA LEU A 34 -1.15 4.59 -8.22
C LEU A 34 -1.95 5.57 -9.07
N ASP A 35 -3.21 5.24 -9.33
CA ASP A 35 -4.15 6.12 -9.99
C ASP A 35 -5.15 6.66 -8.96
N LEU A 36 -5.07 7.96 -8.64
CA LEU A 36 -5.99 8.65 -7.75
C LEU A 36 -7.02 9.45 -8.56
N ILE A 37 -8.30 9.19 -8.31
CA ILE A 37 -9.40 9.93 -8.94
C ILE A 37 -10.02 10.85 -7.90
N ILE A 38 -9.81 12.16 -8.05
CA ILE A 38 -10.36 13.22 -7.19
C ILE A 38 -11.07 14.21 -8.10
N ASP A 39 -12.33 14.55 -7.80
CA ASP A 39 -13.15 15.49 -8.61
C ASP A 39 -13.16 15.17 -10.11
N LYS A 40 -13.32 13.88 -10.45
CA LYS A 40 -13.25 13.33 -11.82
C LYS A 40 -11.92 13.54 -12.56
N LYS A 41 -10.87 14.04 -11.88
CA LYS A 41 -9.51 14.13 -12.41
C LYS A 41 -8.68 12.94 -11.98
N LYS A 42 -8.14 12.23 -12.96
CA LYS A 42 -7.19 11.13 -12.76
C LYS A 42 -5.78 11.69 -12.58
N ASN A 43 -5.15 11.37 -11.45
CA ASN A 43 -3.78 11.72 -11.13
C ASN A 43 -2.98 10.43 -10.95
N SER A 44 -1.97 10.20 -11.80
CA SER A 44 -1.15 8.99 -11.77
C SER A 44 0.20 9.26 -11.11
N PHE A 45 0.58 8.41 -10.17
CA PHE A 45 1.81 8.50 -9.40
C PHE A 45 2.59 7.19 -9.47
N ARG A 46 3.92 7.28 -9.33
CA ARG A 46 4.76 6.11 -9.07
C ARG A 46 5.17 6.12 -7.61
N GLY A 47 5.21 4.93 -7.02
CA GLY A 47 5.63 4.76 -5.64
C GLY A 47 6.60 3.60 -5.47
N GLN A 48 7.34 3.66 -4.37
CA GLN A 48 8.09 2.54 -3.85
C GLN A 48 7.58 2.19 -2.46
N LEU A 49 7.27 0.92 -2.27
CA LEU A 49 6.92 0.29 -1.00
C LEU A 49 8.13 -0.51 -0.54
N ARG A 50 8.52 -0.35 0.72
CA ARG A 50 9.46 -1.22 1.43
C ARG A 50 8.83 -1.61 2.75
N MET A 51 8.96 -2.88 3.12
CA MET A 51 8.37 -3.40 4.35
C MET A 51 9.37 -4.31 5.05
N ARG A 52 9.38 -4.22 6.37
CA ARG A 52 9.88 -5.27 7.25
C ARG A 52 8.68 -5.85 7.99
N LYS A 53 8.51 -7.16 7.92
CA LYS A 53 7.41 -7.85 8.60
C LYS A 53 7.42 -7.50 10.10
N ASP A 54 6.22 -7.29 10.64
CA ASP A 54 5.96 -6.99 12.04
C ASP A 54 6.81 -5.83 12.59
N SER A 55 7.16 -4.84 11.76
CA SER A 55 8.04 -3.74 12.21
C SER A 55 7.78 -2.42 11.52
N ALA A 56 7.90 -2.37 10.18
CA ALA A 56 7.85 -1.09 9.48
C ALA A 56 7.31 -1.22 8.07
N ILE A 57 6.48 -0.26 7.68
CA ILE A 57 6.05 -0.01 6.31
C ILE A 57 6.54 1.37 5.91
N TRP A 58 7.31 1.43 4.84
CA TRP A 58 7.89 2.64 4.29
C TRP A 58 7.40 2.83 2.86
N VAL A 59 6.75 3.97 2.61
CA VAL A 59 6.21 4.31 1.30
C VAL A 59 6.73 5.66 0.87
N SER A 60 7.24 5.75 -0.36
CA SER A 60 7.63 7.01 -0.98
C SER A 60 6.89 7.20 -2.29
N PHE A 61 6.39 8.41 -2.52
CA PHE A 61 5.69 8.81 -3.73
C PHE A 61 6.54 9.83 -4.48
N SER A 62 6.86 9.51 -5.74
CA SER A 62 7.64 10.39 -6.62
C SER A 62 6.95 10.48 -7.99
N PRO A 63 6.77 11.69 -8.54
CA PRO A 63 6.47 11.84 -9.95
C PRO A 63 7.68 11.36 -10.77
N ALA A 64 7.47 11.16 -12.07
CA ALA A 64 8.49 10.61 -12.97
C ALA A 64 9.81 11.42 -13.01
N LEU A 65 9.83 12.65 -12.49
CA LEU A 65 10.99 13.57 -12.46
C LEU A 65 11.95 13.33 -11.27
N GLY A 66 11.75 12.29 -10.46
CA GLY A 66 12.69 11.87 -9.41
C GLY A 66 12.67 12.66 -8.10
N ILE A 67 11.86 13.73 -8.00
CA ILE A 67 11.69 14.53 -6.78
C ILE A 67 10.60 13.90 -5.90
N GLU A 68 10.94 13.41 -4.72
CA GLU A 68 9.94 12.87 -3.78
C GLU A 68 8.89 13.94 -3.40
N MET A 69 7.60 13.62 -3.54
CA MET A 69 6.48 14.50 -3.17
C MET A 69 5.97 14.22 -1.77
N ALA A 70 5.91 12.94 -1.40
CA ALA A 70 5.42 12.53 -0.11
C ALA A 70 6.09 11.23 0.36
N ARG A 71 6.15 11.07 1.68
CA ARG A 71 6.69 9.88 2.32
C ARG A 71 5.89 9.52 3.56
N LEU A 72 5.65 8.23 3.73
CA LEU A 72 4.94 7.64 4.84
C LEU A 72 5.81 6.58 5.50
N LEU A 73 5.93 6.63 6.82
CA LEU A 73 6.52 5.59 7.65
C LEU A 73 5.50 5.20 8.72
N ILE A 74 5.14 3.93 8.70
CA ILE A 74 4.24 3.29 9.68
C ILE A 74 5.10 2.30 10.45
N THR A 75 5.19 2.47 11.77
CA THR A 75 5.81 1.51 12.70
C THR A 75 4.75 0.94 13.62
N GLU A 76 5.10 -0.04 14.46
CA GLU A 76 4.15 -0.67 15.40
C GLU A 76 3.37 0.34 16.28
N ASP A 77 3.98 1.48 16.61
CA ASP A 77 3.48 2.47 17.56
C ASP A 77 3.15 3.86 16.94
N SER A 78 3.62 4.11 15.72
CA SER A 78 3.60 5.47 15.17
C SER A 78 3.36 5.54 13.68
N VAL A 79 2.78 6.67 13.26
CA VAL A 79 2.65 7.08 11.86
C VAL A 79 3.38 8.41 11.68
N LYS A 80 4.28 8.44 10.71
CA LYS A 80 5.06 9.61 10.33
C LYS A 80 4.85 9.90 8.86
N PHE A 81 4.54 11.14 8.53
CA PHE A 81 4.25 11.56 7.16
C PHE A 81 4.95 12.87 6.84
N ILE A 82 5.51 12.97 5.64
CA ILE A 82 6.11 14.18 5.10
C ILE A 82 5.40 14.51 3.78
N ASN A 83 4.85 15.72 3.67
CA ASN A 83 4.34 16.30 2.44
C ASN A 83 5.29 17.42 2.00
N ARG A 84 6.08 17.15 0.96
CA ARG A 84 7.09 18.09 0.45
C ARG A 84 6.49 19.17 -0.46
N ILE A 85 5.29 18.95 -1.00
CA ILE A 85 4.56 19.93 -1.82
C ILE A 85 4.17 21.13 -0.95
N ASN A 86 3.56 20.84 0.20
CA ASN A 86 3.04 21.85 1.11
C ASN A 86 4.00 22.17 2.27
N LYS A 87 5.19 21.53 2.30
CA LYS A 87 6.19 21.65 3.37
C LYS A 87 5.63 21.36 4.78
N THR A 88 4.72 20.40 4.87
CA THR A 88 4.12 19.97 6.13
C THR A 88 4.59 18.56 6.51
N TYR A 89 4.52 18.26 7.80
CA TYR A 89 4.80 16.94 8.32
C TYR A 89 3.83 16.60 9.44
N PHE A 90 3.71 15.31 9.71
CA PHE A 90 2.96 14.75 10.82
C PHE A 90 3.81 13.65 11.47
N ALA A 91 3.76 13.57 12.79
CA ALA A 91 4.29 12.46 13.57
C ALA A 91 3.39 12.27 14.78
N GLY A 92 2.84 11.07 14.93
CA GLY A 92 1.94 10.75 16.03
C GLY A 92 1.64 9.26 16.09
N ASP A 93 0.83 8.85 17.04
CA ASP A 93 0.30 7.49 17.13
C ASP A 93 -0.99 7.33 16.30
N TYR A 94 -1.58 6.14 16.37
CA TYR A 94 -2.75 5.76 15.60
C TYR A 94 -4.06 6.40 16.05
N ARG A 95 -4.08 7.19 17.14
CA ARG A 95 -5.29 7.93 17.55
C ARG A 95 -5.78 8.87 16.45
N VAL A 96 -4.90 9.29 15.54
CA VAL A 96 -5.25 10.10 14.36
C VAL A 96 -6.26 9.41 13.43
N VAL A 97 -6.27 8.08 13.36
CA VAL A 97 -7.17 7.31 12.47
C VAL A 97 -8.61 7.32 13.00
N ASN A 98 -8.80 7.43 14.31
CA ASN A 98 -10.13 7.40 14.94
C ASN A 98 -10.93 8.71 14.79
N ASN A 99 -10.34 9.74 14.18
CA ASN A 99 -10.92 11.08 14.06
C ASN A 99 -11.47 11.39 12.66
N PHE A 100 -11.66 10.37 11.82
CA PHE A 100 -12.24 10.46 10.47
C PHE A 100 -13.41 9.49 10.34
#